data_AF-A0A537MYA4-F1
#
_entry.id   AF-A0A537MYA4-F1
#
_cell.length_a   1.000
_cell.length_b   1.000
_cell.length_c   1.000
_cell.angle_alpha   90.00
_cell.angle_beta   90.00
_cell.angle_gamma   90.00
#
_symmetry.space_group_name_H-M   'P 1'
#
loop_
_entity.id
_entity.type
_entity.pdbx_description
1 polymer ?
#
loop_
_entity_poly.entity_id
_entity_poly.type
_entity_poly.pdbx_seq_one_letter_code
_entity_poly.pdbx_strand_id
1 'polypeptide(L)' 'MATTRRGRSQDRKRVAAGQNYEIRYEAKKTRKSKAKVKQAVKRAGPSRKKVEKALHK' A
#
# COMPACT_ATOMS: atom_id res chain seq x y z
N MET A 1 -4.78 -23.87 9.54
CA MET A 1 -4.92 -22.59 8.83
C MET A 1 -5.42 -21.54 9.82
N ALA A 2 -4.55 -20.63 10.30
CA ALA A 2 -4.89 -19.71 11.39
C ALA A 2 -5.96 -18.69 10.98
N THR A 3 -7.17 -18.80 11.52
CA THR A 3 -8.35 -17.96 11.23
C THR A 3 -8.60 -16.89 12.30
N THR A 4 -7.56 -16.24 12.83
CA THR A 4 -7.78 -15.17 13.83
C THR A 4 -8.22 -13.87 13.14
N ARG A 5 -9.28 -13.23 13.67
CA ARG A 5 -9.82 -11.94 13.16
C ARG A 5 -8.77 -10.82 13.11
N ARG A 6 -7.67 -10.95 13.86
CA ARG A 6 -6.59 -9.96 13.96
C ARG A 6 -5.68 -9.93 12.71
N GLY A 7 -5.41 -11.07 12.06
CA GLY A 7 -4.49 -11.18 10.92
C GLY A 7 -4.95 -10.44 9.65
N ARG A 8 -6.19 -10.70 9.19
CA ARG A 8 -6.76 -10.06 7.99
C ARG A 8 -6.87 -8.53 8.07
N SER A 9 -6.92 -7.98 9.29
CA SER A 9 -6.96 -6.53 9.51
C SER A 9 -5.57 -5.89 9.42
N GLN A 10 -4.51 -6.65 9.75
CA GLN A 10 -3.13 -6.20 9.67
C GLN A 10 -2.64 -6.19 8.22
N ASP A 11 -3.00 -7.21 7.44
CA ASP A 11 -2.61 -7.30 6.03
C ASP A 11 -3.20 -6.15 5.21
N ARG A 12 -4.47 -5.80 5.45
CA ARG A 12 -5.14 -4.68 4.75
C ARG A 12 -4.56 -3.29 5.05
N LYS A 13 -3.73 -3.16 6.08
CA LYS A 13 -3.07 -1.89 6.45
C LYS A 13 -1.74 -1.69 5.73
N ARG A 14 -1.22 -2.70 5.04
CA ARG A 14 0.08 -2.67 4.39
C ARG A 14 -0.05 -2.71 2.86
N VAL A 15 0.81 -1.97 2.18
CA VAL A 15 1.01 -1.99 0.74
C VAL A 15 2.35 -2.66 0.49
N ALA A 16 2.32 -3.84 -0.10
CA ALA A 16 3.53 -4.57 -0.43
C ALA A 16 4.13 -4.04 -1.74
N ALA A 17 5.30 -3.38 -1.67
CA ALA A 17 5.99 -2.87 -2.85
C ALA A 17 6.47 -3.98 -3.82
N GLY A 18 6.60 -5.22 -3.34
CA GLY A 18 6.92 -6.37 -4.17
C GLY A 18 5.72 -6.95 -4.93
N GLN A 19 4.50 -6.57 -4.56
CA GLN A 19 3.27 -7.12 -5.15
C GLN A 19 2.73 -6.16 -6.22
N ASN A 20 2.77 -6.61 -7.48
CA ASN A 20 2.31 -5.80 -8.62
C ASN A 20 0.81 -5.47 -8.53
N TYR A 21 0.00 -6.36 -7.95
CA TYR A 21 -1.43 -6.12 -7.76
C TYR A 21 -1.70 -4.97 -6.77
N GLU A 22 -1.03 -4.97 -5.61
CA GLU A 22 -1.18 -3.92 -4.59
C GLU A 22 -0.76 -2.54 -5.13
N ILE A 23 0.37 -2.47 -5.84
CA ILE A 23 0.83 -1.21 -6.44
C ILE A 23 -0.16 -0.72 -7.51
N ARG A 24 -0.69 -1.62 -8.33
CA ARG A 24 -1.70 -1.25 -9.35
C ARG A 24 -2.99 -0.75 -8.70
N TYR A 25 -3.42 -1.40 -7.63
CA TYR A 25 -4.62 -1.03 -6.90
C TYR A 25 -4.48 0.37 -6.28
N GLU A 26 -3.37 0.63 -5.57
CA GLU A 26 -3.08 1.94 -4.99
C GLU A 26 -2.92 3.03 -6.04
N ALA A 27 -2.23 2.73 -7.15
CA ALA A 27 -2.08 3.65 -8.28
C ALA A 27 -3.45 4.05 -8.86
N LYS A 28 -4.36 3.08 -9.04
CA LYS A 28 -5.73 3.32 -9.52
C LYS A 28 -6.53 4.14 -8.52
N LYS A 29 -6.45 3.81 -7.23
CA LYS A 29 -7.18 4.48 -6.15
C LYS A 29 -6.74 5.94 -5.99
N THR A 30 -5.43 6.18 -5.99
CA THR A 30 -4.84 7.52 -5.81
C THR A 30 -4.72 8.30 -7.11
N ARG A 31 -5.03 7.69 -8.26
CA ARG A 31 -4.81 8.24 -9.62
C ARG A 31 -3.36 8.68 -9.85
N LYS A 32 -2.39 7.96 -9.28
CA LYS A 32 -0.95 8.22 -9.41
C LYS A 32 -0.28 7.12 -10.23
N SER A 33 0.92 7.39 -10.75
CA SER A 33 1.69 6.38 -11.46
C SER A 33 2.22 5.31 -10.51
N LYS A 34 2.39 4.07 -11.01
CA LYS A 34 2.99 2.96 -10.24
C LYS A 34 4.38 3.32 -9.68
N ALA A 35 5.14 4.10 -10.43
CA ALA A 35 6.46 4.59 -10.01
C ALA A 35 6.35 5.50 -8.77
N LYS A 36 5.42 6.46 -8.77
CA LYS A 36 5.16 7.31 -7.60
C LYS A 36 4.73 6.51 -6.39
N VAL A 37 3.88 5.49 -6.56
CA VAL A 37 3.47 4.58 -5.48
C VAL A 37 4.67 3.81 -4.93
N LYS A 38 5.51 3.21 -5.78
CA LYS A 38 6.74 2.51 -5.34
C LYS A 38 7.67 3.43 -4.56
N GLN A 39 7.85 4.66 -5.02
CA GLN A 39 8.70 5.65 -4.35
C GLN A 39 8.10 6.09 -3.01
N ALA A 40 6.78 6.28 -2.95
CA ALA A 40 6.06 6.59 -1.72
C ALA A 40 6.17 5.45 -0.69
N VAL A 41 6.06 4.18 -1.11
CA VAL A 41 6.27 3.03 -0.23
C VAL A 41 7.72 2.96 0.26
N LYS A 42 8.71 3.22 -0.60
CA LYS A 42 10.13 3.26 -0.21
C LYS A 42 10.42 4.37 0.81
N ARG A 43 9.77 5.53 0.68
CA ARG A 43 9.97 6.69 1.57
C ARG A 43 9.17 6.61 2.88
N ALA A 44 7.91 6.20 2.81
CA ALA A 44 6.96 6.25 3.93
C ALA A 44 6.81 4.89 4.66
N GLY A 45 7.39 3.83 4.08
CA GLY A 45 7.23 2.45 4.52
C GLY A 45 5.94 1.80 3.98
N PRO A 46 5.69 0.52 4.31
CA PRO A 46 4.58 -0.24 3.75
C PRO A 46 3.21 0.18 4.30
N SER A 47 3.08 1.16 5.18
CA SER A 47 1.78 1.53 5.73
C SER A 47 0.91 2.24 4.68
N ARG A 48 -0.25 1.66 4.34
CA ARG A 48 -1.20 2.22 3.38
C ARG A 48 -1.54 3.68 3.67
N LYS A 49 -1.86 3.99 4.94
CA LYS A 49 -2.16 5.37 5.38
C LYS A 49 -0.98 6.33 5.12
N LYS A 50 0.25 5.90 5.37
CA LYS A 50 1.45 6.73 5.14
C LYS A 50 1.74 6.92 3.65
N VAL A 51 1.53 5.87 2.85
CA VAL A 51 1.69 5.90 1.38
C VAL A 51 0.66 6.83 0.75
N GLU A 52 -0.61 6.71 1.12
CA GLU A 52 -1.67 7.62 0.66
C GLU A 52 -1.33 9.07 1.05
N LYS A 53 -0.96 9.33 2.31
CA LYS A 53 -0.55 10.68 2.76
C LYS A 53 0.64 11.23 1.95
N ALA A 54 1.61 10.39 1.58
CA ALA A 54 2.74 10.79 0.76
C ALA A 54 2.38 11.05 -0.72
N LEU A 55 1.28 10.47 -1.22
CA LEU A 55 0.80 10.63 -2.59
C LEU A 55 -0.21 11.78 -2.75
N HIS A 56 -0.90 12.17 -1.67
CA HIS A 56 -1.89 13.25 -1.61
C HIS A 56 -1.30 14.61 -1.18
N LYS A 57 0.02 14.68 -1.00
CA LYS A 57 0.75 15.96 -0.92
C LYS A 57 1.05 16.46 -2.33
#